data_AF-A0A6G9Z6C4-F1
#
_entry.id   AF-A0A6G9Z6C4-F1
#
_cell.length_a   1.000
_cell.length_b   1.000
_cell.length_c   1.000
_cell.angle_alpha   90.00
_cell.angle_beta   90.00
_cell.angle_gamma   90.00
#
_symmetry.space_group_name_H-M   'P 1'
#
loop_
_entity.id
_entity.type
_entity.pdbx_description
1 polymer ?
#
loop_
_entity_poly.entity_id
_entity_poly.type
_entity_poly.pdbx_seq_one_letter_code
_entity_poly.pdbx_strand_id
1 'polypeptide(L)'
;MGRALLAAIPLLALLVLLGGLRMRSYRAALIGLAIALLLAVTVFGLPAGQAFSSAAEGAAFGLFPIVWIILNAVWLNKLQRTTKYFDVIGRTFCAVSGDVRIQALLVAFGFGALIESVSGFGTPIAITSVMLTALGFTPVRAAIIALFANTAPASFGSVGNPIQTLAKVTAYPADELGAMAGRESAVLAVLVPFVLLVLLDGRKGIRELWPAALVAGIGFGGGQLLFSNFFTYQLTNLGAALGSTLALMLLLHFWKPAGERESTVPAPDSRRDVVLAFAPYAILVGLFAVVTFVGPAKWLADEAGLSFRWPGCPNPPVGWRFSTSSG
;
A
#
# COMPACT_ATOMS: atom_id res chain seq x y z
N MET A 1 3.23 -22.75 22.54
CA MET A 1 4.31 -22.51 21.54
C MET A 1 4.25 -23.49 20.36
N GLY A 2 4.21 -24.82 20.55
CA GLY A 2 4.26 -25.79 19.44
C GLY A 2 3.15 -25.65 18.38
N ARG A 3 1.89 -25.42 18.77
CA ARG A 3 0.78 -25.23 17.81
C ARG A 3 0.91 -23.96 16.96
N ALA A 4 1.53 -22.91 17.48
CA ALA A 4 1.76 -21.67 16.74
C ALA A 4 2.82 -21.86 15.62
N LEU A 5 3.86 -22.65 15.89
CA LEU A 5 4.85 -23.02 14.88
C LEU A 5 4.23 -23.86 13.75
N LEU A 6 3.35 -24.80 14.10
CA LEU A 6 2.60 -25.59 13.12
C LEU A 6 1.67 -24.70 12.27
N ALA A 7 1.00 -23.72 12.88
CA ALA A 7 0.16 -22.75 12.16
C ALA A 7 0.95 -21.86 11.19
N ALA A 8 2.26 -21.66 11.41
CA ALA A 8 3.12 -20.90 10.51
C ALA A 8 3.59 -21.68 9.28
N ILE A 9 3.48 -23.03 9.27
CA ILE A 9 3.99 -23.88 8.18
C ILE A 9 3.44 -23.49 6.80
N PRO A 10 2.13 -23.25 6.59
CA PRO A 10 1.62 -22.87 5.26
C PRO A 10 2.24 -21.56 4.76
N LEU A 11 2.48 -20.59 5.65
CA LEU A 11 3.09 -19.31 5.33
C LEU A 11 4.57 -19.47 4.99
N LEU A 12 5.31 -20.23 5.80
CA LEU A 12 6.73 -20.53 5.54
C LEU A 12 6.89 -21.31 4.24
N ALA A 13 6.01 -22.28 3.97
CA ALA A 13 5.99 -23.00 2.70
C ALA A 13 5.78 -22.04 1.53
N LEU A 14 4.81 -21.12 1.62
CA LEU A 14 4.60 -20.09 0.59
C LEU A 14 5.85 -19.24 0.34
N LEU A 15 6.51 -18.75 1.40
CA LEU A 15 7.73 -17.96 1.30
C LEU A 15 8.88 -18.74 0.64
N VAL A 16 9.06 -20.01 1.01
CA VAL A 16 10.10 -20.88 0.43
C VAL A 16 9.79 -21.21 -1.03
N LEU A 17 8.55 -21.53 -1.36
CA LEU A 17 8.13 -21.86 -2.73
C LEU A 17 8.28 -20.66 -3.67
N LEU A 18 7.93 -19.45 -3.21
CA LEU A 18 8.03 -18.22 -4.00
C LEU A 18 9.45 -17.66 -4.06
N GLY A 19 10.10 -17.49 -2.90
CA GLY A 19 11.41 -16.84 -2.81
C GLY A 19 12.57 -17.79 -3.10
N GLY A 20 12.54 -18.99 -2.49
CA GLY A 20 13.61 -19.98 -2.61
C GLY A 20 13.55 -20.76 -3.92
N LEU A 21 12.40 -21.39 -4.19
CA LEU A 21 12.21 -22.23 -5.38
C LEU A 21 11.74 -21.47 -6.63
N ARG A 22 11.41 -20.18 -6.49
CA ARG A 22 10.94 -19.31 -7.58
C ARG A 22 9.77 -19.91 -8.37
N MET A 23 8.91 -20.65 -7.69
CA MET A 23 7.77 -21.31 -8.30
C MET A 23 6.69 -20.29 -8.66
N ARG A 24 5.96 -20.54 -9.75
CA ARG A 24 4.84 -19.69 -10.18
C ARG A 24 3.82 -19.53 -9.06
N SER A 25 3.36 -18.29 -8.83
CA SER A 25 2.56 -17.94 -7.65
C SER A 25 1.29 -18.76 -7.47
N TYR A 26 0.60 -19.10 -8.56
CA TYR A 26 -0.61 -19.93 -8.49
C TYR A 26 -0.33 -21.36 -7.98
N ARG A 27 0.83 -21.95 -8.32
CA ARG A 27 1.21 -23.28 -7.81
C ARG A 27 1.58 -23.19 -6.33
N ALA A 28 2.32 -22.15 -5.94
CA ALA A 28 2.69 -21.92 -4.54
C ALA A 28 1.44 -21.75 -3.66
N ALA A 29 0.45 -20.98 -4.13
CA ALA A 29 -0.84 -20.80 -3.48
C ALA A 29 -1.60 -22.13 -3.30
N LEU A 30 -1.68 -22.96 -4.33
CA LEU A 30 -2.36 -24.27 -4.25
C LEU A 30 -1.67 -25.22 -3.27
N ILE A 31 -0.34 -25.27 -3.27
CA ILE A 31 0.42 -26.09 -2.32
C ILE A 31 0.22 -25.56 -0.88
N GLY A 32 0.31 -24.25 -0.68
CA GLY A 32 0.06 -23.62 0.62
C GLY A 32 -1.34 -23.92 1.15
N LEU A 33 -2.37 -23.86 0.28
CA LEU A 33 -3.74 -24.22 0.62
C LEU A 33 -3.86 -25.70 1.01
N ALA A 34 -3.24 -26.60 0.25
CA ALA A 34 -3.25 -28.02 0.56
C ALA A 34 -2.60 -28.32 1.94
N ILE A 35 -1.47 -27.67 2.24
CA ILE A 35 -0.80 -27.78 3.54
C ILE A 35 -1.70 -27.23 4.65
N ALA A 36 -2.33 -26.06 4.44
CA ALA A 36 -3.24 -25.46 5.41
C ALA A 36 -4.46 -26.37 5.70
N LEU A 37 -5.09 -26.94 4.67
CA LEU A 37 -6.20 -27.87 4.82
C LEU A 37 -5.79 -29.15 5.56
N LEU A 38 -4.64 -29.71 5.21
CA LEU A 38 -4.12 -30.91 5.87
C LEU A 38 -3.91 -30.66 7.36
N LEU A 39 -3.26 -29.55 7.73
CA LEU A 39 -3.04 -29.18 9.13
C LEU A 39 -4.36 -28.88 9.85
N ALA A 40 -5.28 -28.15 9.22
CA ALA A 40 -6.58 -27.83 9.81
C ALA A 40 -7.35 -29.09 10.21
N VAL A 41 -7.40 -30.10 9.34
CA VAL A 41 -8.13 -31.35 9.60
C VAL A 41 -7.36 -32.26 10.57
N THR A 42 -6.06 -32.46 10.36
CA THR A 42 -5.29 -33.49 11.09
C THR A 42 -4.73 -33.00 12.44
N VAL A 43 -4.25 -31.76 12.51
CA VAL A 43 -3.57 -31.22 13.70
C VAL A 43 -4.53 -30.42 14.57
N PHE A 44 -5.38 -29.62 13.93
CA PHE A 44 -6.32 -28.74 14.63
C PHE A 44 -7.72 -29.37 14.81
N GLY A 45 -7.96 -30.54 14.21
CA GLY A 45 -9.19 -31.32 14.40
C GLY A 45 -10.45 -30.66 13.83
N LEU A 46 -10.30 -29.75 12.85
CA LEU A 46 -11.44 -29.11 12.20
C LEU A 46 -12.21 -30.16 11.36
N PRO A 47 -13.55 -30.24 11.46
CA PRO A 47 -14.34 -31.10 10.57
C PRO A 47 -14.04 -30.80 9.10
N ALA A 48 -13.80 -31.83 8.29
CA ALA A 48 -13.38 -31.65 6.89
C ALA A 48 -14.36 -30.77 6.10
N GLY A 49 -15.67 -30.94 6.29
CA GLY A 49 -16.68 -30.10 5.65
C GLY A 49 -16.54 -28.62 5.98
N GLN A 50 -16.23 -28.28 7.24
CA GLN A 50 -15.99 -26.90 7.68
C GLN A 50 -14.66 -26.37 7.12
N ALA A 51 -13.61 -27.20 7.06
CA ALA A 51 -12.32 -26.81 6.49
C ALA A 51 -12.41 -26.49 5.00
N PHE A 52 -13.07 -27.35 4.20
CA PHE A 52 -13.32 -27.08 2.78
C PHE A 52 -14.25 -25.90 2.57
N SER A 53 -15.27 -25.72 3.43
CA SER A 53 -16.15 -24.56 3.31
C SER A 53 -15.42 -23.25 3.60
N SER A 54 -14.55 -23.22 4.62
CA SER A 54 -13.70 -22.06 4.93
C SER A 54 -12.72 -21.75 3.79
N ALA A 55 -12.18 -22.78 3.14
CA ALA A 55 -11.33 -22.61 1.96
C ALA A 55 -12.11 -22.02 0.77
N ALA A 56 -13.35 -22.48 0.55
CA ALA A 56 -14.23 -21.97 -0.51
C ALA A 56 -14.65 -20.51 -0.23
N GLU A 57 -14.90 -20.17 1.04
CA GLU A 57 -15.15 -18.80 1.49
C GLU A 57 -13.97 -17.88 1.17
N GLY A 58 -12.75 -18.30 1.55
CA GLY A 58 -11.52 -17.58 1.25
C GLY A 58 -11.29 -17.42 -0.26
N ALA A 59 -11.59 -18.45 -1.06
CA ALA A 59 -11.51 -18.39 -2.51
C ALA A 59 -12.53 -17.42 -3.11
N ALA A 60 -13.78 -17.40 -2.63
CA ALA A 60 -14.80 -16.46 -3.05
C ALA A 60 -14.45 -15.02 -2.68
N PHE A 61 -13.94 -14.80 -1.47
CA PHE A 61 -13.45 -13.50 -1.02
C PHE A 61 -12.24 -13.01 -1.83
N GLY A 62 -11.34 -13.93 -2.22
CA GLY A 62 -10.22 -13.62 -3.09
C GLY A 62 -10.63 -13.38 -4.55
N LEU A 63 -11.61 -14.11 -5.07
CA LEU A 63 -12.02 -14.01 -6.47
C LEU A 63 -12.97 -12.86 -6.74
N PHE A 64 -13.89 -12.55 -5.84
CA PHE A 64 -14.91 -11.53 -6.12
C PHE A 64 -14.42 -10.12 -5.70
N PRO A 65 -14.25 -9.78 -4.41
CA PRO A 65 -13.74 -8.49 -3.97
C PRO A 65 -12.43 -8.06 -4.65
N ILE A 66 -11.40 -8.92 -4.65
CA ILE A 66 -10.07 -8.51 -5.10
C ILE A 66 -10.05 -8.35 -6.62
N VAL A 67 -10.62 -9.28 -7.39
CA VAL A 67 -10.68 -9.13 -8.84
C VAL A 67 -11.53 -7.93 -9.23
N TRP A 68 -12.63 -7.65 -8.51
CA TRP A 68 -13.44 -6.45 -8.76
C TRP A 68 -12.63 -5.17 -8.54
N ILE A 69 -11.90 -5.06 -7.42
CA ILE A 69 -11.02 -3.90 -7.16
C ILE A 69 -9.92 -3.79 -8.23
N ILE A 70 -9.24 -4.90 -8.55
CA ILE A 70 -8.17 -4.92 -9.54
C ILE A 70 -8.70 -4.54 -10.93
N LEU A 71 -9.86 -5.05 -11.35
CA LEU A 71 -10.44 -4.74 -12.66
C LEU A 71 -10.73 -3.25 -12.78
N ASN A 72 -11.36 -2.65 -11.76
CA ASN A 72 -11.63 -1.21 -11.72
C ASN A 72 -10.34 -0.38 -11.65
N ALA A 73 -9.36 -0.81 -10.86
CA ALA A 73 -8.06 -0.14 -10.77
C ALA A 73 -7.27 -0.20 -12.09
N VAL A 74 -7.27 -1.34 -12.79
CA VAL A 74 -6.65 -1.50 -14.12
C VAL A 74 -7.38 -0.65 -15.17
N TRP A 75 -8.72 -0.60 -15.12
CA TRP A 75 -9.50 0.25 -16.00
C TRP A 75 -9.16 1.73 -15.78
N LEU A 76 -9.14 2.19 -14.53
CA LEU A 76 -8.73 3.55 -14.17
C LEU A 76 -7.29 3.82 -14.62
N ASN A 77 -6.37 2.87 -14.42
CA ASN A 77 -4.98 3.00 -14.86
C ASN A 77 -4.87 3.15 -16.38
N LYS A 78 -5.63 2.35 -17.14
CA LYS A 78 -5.68 2.45 -18.61
C LYS A 78 -6.26 3.79 -19.04
N LEU A 79 -7.33 4.25 -18.41
CA LEU A 79 -7.94 5.53 -18.70
C LEU A 79 -6.94 6.67 -18.47
N GLN A 80 -6.26 6.66 -17.33
CA GLN A 80 -5.24 7.66 -17.00
C GLN A 80 -4.03 7.63 -17.94
N ARG A 81 -3.55 6.44 -18.34
CA ARG A 81 -2.48 6.29 -19.36
C ARG A 81 -2.88 6.87 -20.70
N THR A 82 -4.11 6.62 -21.15
CA THR A 82 -4.64 7.18 -22.41
C THR A 82 -4.74 8.71 -22.34
N THR A 83 -5.11 9.26 -21.18
CA THR A 83 -5.22 10.72 -20.98
C THR A 83 -3.87 11.44 -20.76
N LYS A 84 -2.75 10.70 -20.63
CA LYS A 84 -1.40 11.22 -20.33
C LYS A 84 -1.24 12.01 -19.02
N TYR A 85 -2.26 12.10 -18.17
CA TYR A 85 -2.19 12.81 -16.89
C TYR A 85 -1.22 12.18 -15.88
N PHE A 86 -0.88 10.88 -16.01
CA PHE A 86 0.18 10.28 -15.19
C PHE A 86 1.56 10.91 -15.42
N ASP A 87 1.86 11.27 -16.67
CA ASP A 87 3.13 11.90 -17.02
C ASP A 87 3.22 13.31 -16.40
N VAL A 88 2.08 14.02 -16.30
CA VAL A 88 1.97 15.32 -15.66
C VAL A 88 2.25 15.23 -14.15
N ILE A 89 1.70 14.23 -13.46
CA ILE A 89 1.97 14.03 -12.02
C ILE A 89 3.45 13.75 -11.80
N GLY A 90 4.05 12.87 -12.61
CA GLY A 90 5.47 12.58 -12.55
C GLY A 90 6.34 13.80 -12.76
N ARG A 91 6.08 14.58 -13.81
CA ARG A 91 6.78 15.84 -14.05
C ARG A 91 6.59 16.85 -12.94
N THR A 92 5.41 16.89 -12.30
CA THR A 92 5.16 17.75 -11.13
C THR A 92 6.09 17.40 -9.97
N PHE A 93 6.20 16.12 -9.62
CA PHE A 93 7.14 15.67 -8.57
C PHE A 93 8.61 15.89 -8.95
N CYS A 94 8.93 15.74 -10.24
CA CYS A 94 10.29 15.97 -10.72
C CYS A 94 10.65 17.46 -10.73
N ALA A 95 9.71 18.36 -11.01
CA ALA A 95 9.92 19.80 -11.00
C ALA A 95 10.22 20.38 -9.61
N VAL A 96 10.00 19.61 -8.52
CA VAL A 96 10.25 20.05 -7.14
C VAL A 96 11.75 20.20 -6.84
N SER A 97 12.61 19.44 -7.50
CA SER A 97 14.06 19.48 -7.27
C SER A 97 14.84 19.24 -8.54
N GLY A 98 15.97 19.92 -8.70
CA GLY A 98 16.92 19.66 -9.79
C GLY A 98 17.72 18.37 -9.61
N ASP A 99 17.76 17.80 -8.40
CA ASP A 99 18.52 16.59 -8.09
C ASP A 99 17.69 15.31 -8.33
N VAL A 100 18.15 14.48 -9.28
CA VAL A 100 17.50 13.21 -9.66
C VAL A 100 17.25 12.25 -8.49
N ARG A 101 18.04 12.32 -7.42
CA ARG A 101 17.95 11.45 -6.23
C ARG A 101 16.80 11.88 -5.33
N ILE A 102 16.58 13.19 -5.21
CA ILE A 102 15.43 13.75 -4.49
C ILE A 102 14.15 13.48 -5.27
N GLN A 103 14.18 13.65 -6.60
CA GLN A 103 13.06 13.28 -7.46
C GLN A 103 12.71 11.79 -7.29
N ALA A 104 13.72 10.91 -7.23
CA ALA A 104 13.50 9.49 -6.99
C ALA A 104 12.87 9.18 -5.63
N LEU A 105 13.27 9.87 -4.55
CA LEU A 105 12.61 9.76 -3.24
C LEU A 105 11.15 10.21 -3.31
N LEU A 106 10.88 11.37 -3.89
CA LEU A 106 9.53 11.92 -4.04
C LEU A 106 8.62 10.98 -4.84
N VAL A 107 9.12 10.41 -5.94
CA VAL A 107 8.37 9.51 -6.82
C VAL A 107 8.18 8.14 -6.17
N ALA A 108 9.25 7.49 -5.71
CA ALA A 108 9.17 6.11 -5.23
C ALA A 108 8.50 6.00 -3.85
N PHE A 109 8.80 6.94 -2.94
CA PHE A 109 8.37 6.88 -1.55
C PHE A 109 7.09 7.68 -1.31
N GLY A 110 7.05 8.95 -1.73
CA GLY A 110 5.88 9.82 -1.54
C GLY A 110 4.72 9.45 -2.47
N PHE A 111 4.92 9.65 -3.77
CA PHE A 111 3.90 9.35 -4.78
C PHE A 111 3.54 7.86 -4.82
N GLY A 112 4.53 6.97 -4.73
CA GLY A 112 4.30 5.52 -4.63
C GLY A 112 3.32 5.15 -3.52
N ALA A 113 3.53 5.68 -2.30
CA ALA A 113 2.61 5.43 -1.18
C ALA A 113 1.21 6.01 -1.38
N LEU A 114 1.09 7.17 -2.05
CA LEU A 114 -0.21 7.74 -2.41
C LEU A 114 -0.98 6.81 -3.36
N ILE A 115 -0.30 6.22 -4.35
CA ILE A 115 -0.92 5.24 -5.26
C ILE A 115 -1.23 3.93 -4.52
N GLU A 116 -0.37 3.49 -3.58
CA GLU A 116 -0.60 2.28 -2.78
C GLU A 116 -1.88 2.40 -1.96
N SER A 117 -2.15 3.59 -1.43
CA SER A 117 -3.39 3.88 -0.69
C SER A 117 -4.65 3.65 -1.51
N VAL A 118 -4.64 3.96 -2.80
CA VAL A 118 -5.84 3.93 -3.67
C VAL A 118 -5.96 2.64 -4.45
N SER A 119 -4.86 2.20 -5.07
CA SER A 119 -4.86 1.02 -5.94
C SER A 119 -4.49 -0.25 -5.19
N GLY A 120 -3.44 -0.20 -4.38
CA GLY A 120 -2.72 -1.36 -3.87
C GLY A 120 -2.32 -2.38 -4.94
N PHE A 121 -2.06 -3.63 -4.52
CA PHE A 121 -1.78 -4.80 -5.36
C PHE A 121 -0.61 -4.64 -6.36
N GLY A 122 0.42 -3.88 -5.99
CA GLY A 122 1.65 -3.74 -6.77
C GLY A 122 1.56 -2.78 -7.96
N THR A 123 0.40 -2.15 -8.19
CA THR A 123 0.26 -1.04 -9.14
C THR A 123 1.27 0.10 -8.90
N PRO A 124 1.53 0.53 -7.65
CA PRO A 124 2.51 1.61 -7.42
C PRO A 124 3.90 1.24 -7.90
N ILE A 125 4.31 -0.02 -7.69
CA ILE A 125 5.62 -0.51 -8.11
C ILE A 125 5.72 -0.40 -9.63
N ALA A 126 4.70 -0.84 -10.38
CA ALA A 126 4.70 -0.77 -11.83
C ALA A 126 4.79 0.68 -12.35
N ILE A 127 4.02 1.61 -11.77
CA ILE A 127 3.97 3.00 -12.22
C ILE A 127 5.27 3.74 -11.86
N THR A 128 5.68 3.68 -10.60
CA THR A 128 6.90 4.37 -10.13
C THR A 128 8.16 3.82 -10.81
N SER A 129 8.24 2.53 -11.12
CA SER A 129 9.36 1.97 -11.89
C SER A 129 9.48 2.57 -13.28
N VAL A 130 8.36 2.80 -13.98
CA VAL A 130 8.37 3.44 -15.31
C VAL A 130 8.82 4.89 -15.21
N MET A 131 8.33 5.62 -14.19
CA MET A 131 8.71 7.03 -13.97
C MET A 131 10.19 7.18 -13.59
N LEU A 132 10.70 6.31 -12.72
CA LEU A 132 12.12 6.25 -12.39
C LEU A 132 12.96 5.90 -13.62
N THR A 133 12.48 5.01 -14.50
CA THR A 133 13.17 4.72 -15.75
C THR A 133 13.25 5.96 -16.66
N ALA A 134 12.17 6.77 -16.71
CA ALA A 134 12.15 8.04 -17.42
C ALA A 134 13.10 9.10 -16.83
N LEU A 135 13.43 9.00 -15.53
CA LEU A 135 14.45 9.81 -14.86
C LEU A 135 15.89 9.36 -15.15
N GLY A 136 16.09 8.34 -15.98
CA GLY A 136 17.41 7.85 -16.39
C GLY A 136 17.94 6.68 -15.56
N PHE A 137 17.15 6.13 -14.64
CA PHE A 137 17.53 4.89 -13.94
C PHE A 137 17.37 3.68 -14.87
N THR A 138 18.25 2.68 -14.73
CA THR A 138 18.06 1.42 -15.48
C THR A 138 16.78 0.70 -15.02
N PRO A 139 16.06 -0.02 -15.89
CA PRO A 139 14.78 -0.64 -15.54
C PRO A 139 14.84 -1.54 -14.31
N VAL A 140 15.93 -2.31 -14.17
CA VAL A 140 16.15 -3.18 -12.99
C VAL A 140 16.32 -2.35 -11.72
N ARG A 141 17.10 -1.28 -11.77
CA ARG A 141 17.34 -0.42 -10.60
C ARG A 141 16.08 0.34 -10.20
N ALA A 142 15.34 0.85 -11.18
CA ALA A 142 14.04 1.48 -10.97
C ALA A 142 13.05 0.53 -10.28
N ALA A 143 12.96 -0.72 -10.75
CA ALA A 143 12.12 -1.74 -10.14
C ALA A 143 12.52 -2.07 -8.69
N ILE A 144 13.83 -2.16 -8.41
CA ILE A 144 14.33 -2.42 -7.06
C ILE A 144 13.98 -1.26 -6.11
N ILE A 145 14.20 -0.01 -6.55
CA ILE A 145 13.89 1.19 -5.76
C ILE A 145 12.39 1.27 -5.47
N ALA A 146 11.55 1.09 -6.50
CA ALA A 146 10.10 1.10 -6.37
C ALA A 146 9.58 0.00 -5.44
N LEU A 147 10.09 -1.23 -5.60
CA LEU A 147 9.71 -2.36 -4.76
C LEU A 147 10.10 -2.13 -3.30
N PHE A 148 11.32 -1.66 -3.05
CA PHE A 148 11.80 -1.39 -1.70
C PHE A 148 11.01 -0.26 -1.04
N ALA A 149 10.78 0.84 -1.75
CA ALA A 149 10.01 1.97 -1.24
C ALA A 149 8.58 1.59 -0.83
N ASN A 150 7.95 0.68 -1.58
CA ASN A 150 6.59 0.20 -1.30
C ASN A 150 6.47 -0.64 -0.02
N THR A 151 7.58 -1.00 0.63
CA THR A 151 7.59 -1.74 1.90
C THR A 151 6.97 -0.94 3.04
N ALA A 152 7.19 0.37 3.10
CA ALA A 152 6.67 1.24 4.16
C ALA A 152 5.12 1.37 4.16
N PRO A 153 4.46 1.60 3.00
CA PRO A 153 3.00 1.71 2.96
C PRO A 153 2.24 0.38 2.94
N ALA A 154 2.88 -0.76 2.67
CA ALA A 154 2.19 -2.00 2.31
C ALA A 154 1.06 -2.43 3.28
N SER A 155 1.23 -2.23 4.59
CA SER A 155 0.24 -2.61 5.61
C SER A 155 -1.10 -1.88 5.48
N PHE A 156 -1.11 -0.68 4.91
CA PHE A 156 -2.32 0.15 4.75
C PHE A 156 -2.75 0.29 3.28
N GLY A 157 -2.20 -0.55 2.39
CA GLY A 157 -2.55 -0.55 0.97
C GLY A 157 -4.03 -0.82 0.72
N SER A 158 -4.52 -0.34 -0.43
CA SER A 158 -5.95 -0.41 -0.80
C SER A 158 -6.87 0.01 0.34
N VAL A 159 -6.61 1.19 0.90
CA VAL A 159 -7.44 1.80 1.94
C VAL A 159 -7.55 0.90 3.20
N GLY A 160 -6.42 0.30 3.60
CA GLY A 160 -6.33 -0.51 4.82
C GLY A 160 -6.92 -1.93 4.71
N ASN A 161 -7.12 -2.46 3.50
CA ASN A 161 -7.61 -3.84 3.31
C ASN A 161 -6.79 -4.91 4.06
N PRO A 162 -5.43 -4.86 4.12
CA PRO A 162 -4.66 -5.84 4.90
C PRO A 162 -5.01 -5.83 6.40
N ILE A 163 -5.22 -4.65 6.99
CA ILE A 163 -5.67 -4.52 8.38
C ILE A 163 -7.08 -5.09 8.56
N GLN A 164 -8.00 -4.84 7.61
CA GLN A 164 -9.33 -5.43 7.64
C GLN A 164 -9.31 -6.96 7.59
N THR A 165 -8.48 -7.53 6.70
CA THR A 165 -8.31 -8.98 6.62
C THR A 165 -7.74 -9.53 7.92
N LEU A 166 -6.74 -8.86 8.52
CA LEU A 166 -6.17 -9.25 9.80
C LEU A 166 -7.22 -9.21 10.93
N ALA A 167 -8.04 -8.17 11.00
CA ALA A 167 -9.13 -8.05 11.96
C ALA A 167 -10.13 -9.20 11.83
N LYS A 168 -10.51 -9.57 10.60
CA LYS A 168 -11.44 -10.68 10.34
C LYS A 168 -10.91 -12.03 10.82
N VAL A 169 -9.64 -12.33 10.56
CA VAL A 169 -9.06 -13.65 10.91
C VAL A 169 -8.67 -13.78 12.37
N THR A 170 -8.45 -12.65 13.06
CA THR A 170 -8.07 -12.64 14.49
C THR A 170 -9.22 -12.32 15.43
N ALA A 171 -10.33 -11.80 14.89
CA ALA A 171 -11.46 -11.26 15.65
C ALA A 171 -11.09 -10.08 16.58
N TYR A 172 -9.99 -9.37 16.30
CA TYR A 172 -9.63 -8.13 16.98
C TYR A 172 -10.19 -6.89 16.25
N PRO A 173 -10.42 -5.77 16.95
CA PRO A 173 -10.86 -4.52 16.33
C PRO A 173 -9.86 -4.01 15.29
N ALA A 174 -10.35 -3.63 14.10
CA ALA A 174 -9.50 -3.16 13.01
C ALA A 174 -8.76 -1.87 13.35
N ASP A 175 -9.39 -0.95 14.08
CA ASP A 175 -8.77 0.32 14.48
C ASP A 175 -7.60 0.09 15.45
N GLU A 176 -7.74 -0.84 16.39
CA GLU A 176 -6.65 -1.20 17.33
C GLU A 176 -5.47 -1.83 16.59
N LEU A 177 -5.74 -2.79 15.69
CA LEU A 177 -4.72 -3.41 14.84
C LEU A 177 -4.05 -2.38 13.93
N GLY A 178 -4.83 -1.45 13.37
CA GLY A 178 -4.34 -0.35 12.55
C GLY A 178 -3.40 0.58 13.33
N ALA A 179 -3.78 0.96 14.55
CA ALA A 179 -2.95 1.77 15.43
C ALA A 179 -1.65 1.06 15.85
N MET A 180 -1.73 -0.24 16.17
CA MET A 180 -0.55 -1.07 16.48
C MET A 180 0.41 -1.13 15.28
N ALA A 181 -0.10 -1.54 14.11
CA ALA A 181 0.69 -1.64 12.89
C ALA A 181 1.28 -0.27 12.50
N GLY A 182 0.55 0.83 12.71
CA GLY A 182 0.99 2.18 12.38
C GLY A 182 2.13 2.66 13.27
N ARG A 183 2.14 2.29 14.55
CA ARG A 183 3.25 2.57 15.47
C ARG A 183 4.53 1.83 15.07
N GLU A 184 4.39 0.56 14.71
CA GLU A 184 5.51 -0.28 14.28
C GLU A 184 6.05 0.18 12.92
N SER A 185 5.15 0.41 11.96
CA SER A 185 5.53 0.82 10.60
C SER A 185 6.14 2.21 10.57
N ALA A 186 5.71 3.13 11.43
CA ALA A 186 6.24 4.49 11.45
C ALA A 186 7.74 4.54 11.75
N VAL A 187 8.22 3.68 12.66
CA VAL A 187 9.65 3.57 12.97
C VAL A 187 10.42 3.06 11.75
N LEU A 188 9.90 2.02 11.10
CA LEU A 188 10.51 1.46 9.89
C LEU A 188 10.48 2.46 8.72
N ALA A 189 9.40 3.23 8.59
CA ALA A 189 9.24 4.22 7.53
C ALA A 189 10.28 5.33 7.60
N VAL A 190 10.79 5.68 8.79
CA VAL A 190 11.91 6.63 8.94
C VAL A 190 13.19 6.07 8.32
N LEU A 191 13.42 4.76 8.40
CA LEU A 191 14.62 4.11 7.91
C LEU A 191 14.60 3.86 6.40
N VAL A 192 13.41 3.68 5.81
CA VAL A 192 13.26 3.34 4.38
C VAL A 192 13.94 4.34 3.44
N PRO A 193 13.76 5.68 3.58
CA PRO A 193 14.45 6.65 2.74
C PRO A 193 15.98 6.55 2.80
N PHE A 194 16.57 6.18 3.93
CA PHE A 194 18.02 5.99 4.03
C PHE A 194 18.50 4.82 3.19
N VAL A 195 17.76 3.71 3.20
CA VAL A 195 18.09 2.58 2.34
C VAL A 195 17.88 2.94 0.86
N LEU A 196 16.85 3.73 0.54
CA LEU A 196 16.68 4.26 -0.82
C LEU A 196 17.89 5.10 -1.26
N LEU A 197 18.46 5.94 -0.39
CA LEU A 197 19.69 6.67 -0.71
C LEU A 197 20.88 5.75 -0.99
N VAL A 198 21.01 4.64 -0.28
CA VAL A 198 22.03 3.62 -0.57
C VAL A 198 21.80 2.98 -1.93
N LEU A 199 20.55 2.66 -2.26
CA LEU A 199 20.20 2.09 -3.57
C LEU A 199 20.41 3.09 -4.71
N LEU A 200 20.25 4.39 -4.45
CA LEU A 200 20.43 5.48 -5.41
C LEU A 200 21.89 5.87 -5.64
N ASP A 201 22.74 5.85 -4.60
CA ASP A 201 24.10 6.39 -4.71
C ASP A 201 25.11 5.82 -3.68
N GLY A 202 24.75 4.74 -3.00
CA GLY A 202 25.57 4.12 -1.98
C GLY A 202 25.87 5.07 -0.82
N ARG A 203 27.12 5.07 -0.35
CA ARG A 203 27.56 5.91 0.78
C ARG A 203 27.49 7.41 0.48
N LYS A 204 27.71 7.81 -0.78
CA LYS A 204 27.63 9.23 -1.18
C LYS A 204 26.19 9.75 -1.06
N GLY A 205 25.22 8.93 -1.44
CA GLY A 205 23.79 9.24 -1.29
C GLY A 205 23.44 9.59 0.15
N ILE A 206 23.82 8.76 1.12
CA ILE A 206 23.61 9.08 2.53
C ILE A 206 24.34 10.37 2.91
N ARG A 207 25.64 10.49 2.59
CA ARG A 207 26.43 11.65 3.02
C ARG A 207 25.85 12.99 2.54
N GLU A 208 25.35 13.03 1.32
CA GLU A 208 24.88 14.25 0.66
C GLU A 208 23.39 14.54 0.90
N LEU A 209 22.57 13.50 1.13
CA LEU A 209 21.10 13.61 1.16
C LEU A 209 20.46 13.12 2.47
N TRP A 210 21.24 12.80 3.51
CA TRP A 210 20.67 12.38 4.79
C TRP A 210 19.61 13.34 5.37
N PRO A 211 19.67 14.68 5.21
CA PRO A 211 18.61 15.55 5.72
C PRO A 211 17.29 15.29 5.01
N ALA A 212 17.34 15.11 3.68
CA ALA A 212 16.16 14.78 2.87
C ALA A 212 15.57 13.43 3.28
N ALA A 213 16.39 12.39 3.45
CA ALA A 213 15.91 11.09 3.91
C ALA A 213 15.28 11.15 5.31
N LEU A 214 15.92 11.87 6.24
CA LEU A 214 15.41 12.02 7.60
C LEU A 214 14.06 12.73 7.62
N VAL A 215 13.95 13.86 6.93
CA VAL A 215 12.72 14.66 6.87
C VAL A 215 11.60 13.92 6.15
N ALA A 216 11.92 13.25 5.03
CA ALA A 216 10.95 12.40 4.32
C ALA A 216 10.44 11.27 5.21
N GLY A 217 11.35 10.61 5.93
CA GLY A 217 11.06 9.51 6.82
C GLY A 217 10.22 9.93 8.02
N ILE A 218 10.59 11.02 8.69
CA ILE A 218 9.84 11.59 9.82
C ILE A 218 8.46 12.08 9.36
N GLY A 219 8.37 12.78 8.22
CA GLY A 219 7.09 13.22 7.68
C GLY A 219 6.17 12.05 7.35
N PHE A 220 6.73 10.95 6.82
CA PHE A 220 5.99 9.74 6.53
C PHE A 220 5.54 9.02 7.80
N GLY A 221 6.47 8.71 8.70
CA GLY A 221 6.19 8.01 9.96
C GLY A 221 5.27 8.82 10.87
N GLY A 222 5.44 10.13 10.93
CA GLY A 222 4.56 11.05 11.65
C GLY A 222 3.14 11.05 11.07
N GLY A 223 3.01 11.08 9.74
CA GLY A 223 1.71 10.92 9.09
C GLY A 223 1.08 9.56 9.36
N GLN A 224 1.87 8.47 9.35
CA GLN A 224 1.36 7.14 9.70
C GLN A 224 0.86 7.10 11.15
N LEU A 225 1.66 7.58 12.11
CA LEU A 225 1.26 7.64 13.52
C LEU A 225 -0.01 8.46 13.71
N LEU A 226 -0.05 9.66 13.14
CA LEU A 226 -1.17 10.58 13.30
C LEU A 226 -2.48 9.95 12.82
N PHE A 227 -2.50 9.43 11.60
CA PHE A 227 -3.73 8.91 11.00
C PHE A 227 -4.16 7.56 11.56
N SER A 228 -3.21 6.66 11.84
CA SER A 228 -3.53 5.35 12.40
C SER A 228 -4.00 5.40 13.86
N ASN A 229 -3.63 6.44 14.63
CA ASN A 229 -3.96 6.53 16.06
C ASN A 229 -5.10 7.51 16.37
N PHE A 230 -5.20 8.61 15.62
CA PHE A 230 -6.11 9.71 15.95
C PHE A 230 -7.21 9.92 14.90
N PHE A 231 -7.06 9.33 13.72
CA PHE A 231 -8.07 9.36 12.66
C PHE A 231 -8.50 7.93 12.34
N THR A 232 -8.60 7.62 11.05
CA THR A 232 -9.04 6.33 10.51
C THR A 232 -7.86 5.65 9.84
N TYR A 233 -7.63 4.36 10.16
CA TYR A 233 -6.45 3.64 9.65
C TYR A 233 -6.47 3.52 8.12
N GLN A 234 -7.64 3.61 7.50
CA GLN A 234 -7.86 3.63 6.06
C GLN A 234 -7.15 4.80 5.35
N LEU A 235 -6.95 5.93 6.04
CA LEU A 235 -6.30 7.12 5.48
C LEU A 235 -4.80 7.22 5.83
N THR A 236 -4.25 6.22 6.53
CA THR A 236 -2.88 6.25 7.05
C THR A 236 -1.83 6.51 5.98
N ASN A 237 -1.86 5.77 4.87
CA ASN A 237 -0.88 5.94 3.79
C ASN A 237 -1.01 7.27 3.06
N LEU A 238 -2.23 7.78 2.91
CA LEU A 238 -2.46 9.09 2.32
C LEU A 238 -1.83 10.19 3.19
N GLY A 239 -2.12 10.16 4.50
CA GLY A 239 -1.55 11.09 5.47
C GLY A 239 -0.02 11.02 5.50
N ALA A 240 0.54 9.81 5.49
CA ALA A 240 1.98 9.57 5.43
C ALA A 240 2.63 10.12 4.14
N ALA A 241 2.05 9.82 2.98
CA ALA A 241 2.55 10.28 1.69
C ALA A 241 2.54 11.82 1.59
N LEU A 242 1.44 12.45 2.00
CA LEU A 242 1.31 13.91 2.02
C LEU A 242 2.27 14.54 3.03
N GLY A 243 2.36 14.00 4.26
CA GLY A 243 3.28 14.47 5.29
C GLY A 243 4.74 14.40 4.85
N SER A 244 5.15 13.28 4.25
CA SER A 244 6.49 13.09 3.69
C SER A 244 6.80 14.08 2.56
N THR A 245 5.87 14.23 1.61
CA THR A 245 6.02 15.13 0.46
C THR A 245 6.12 16.59 0.89
N LEU A 246 5.22 17.03 1.76
CA LEU A 246 5.20 18.40 2.28
C LEU A 246 6.46 18.70 3.11
N ALA A 247 6.88 17.77 3.97
CA ALA A 247 8.10 17.93 4.76
C ALA A 247 9.34 18.07 3.87
N LEU A 248 9.44 17.24 2.81
CA LEU A 248 10.51 17.36 1.83
C LEU A 248 10.46 18.69 1.07
N MET A 249 9.29 19.12 0.59
CA MET A 249 9.14 20.41 -0.09
C MET A 249 9.56 21.59 0.79
N LEU A 250 9.18 21.56 2.07
CA LEU A 250 9.57 22.58 3.04
C LEU A 250 11.08 22.59 3.28
N LEU A 251 11.70 21.42 3.43
CA LEU A 251 13.16 21.33 3.55
C LEU A 251 13.85 21.95 2.32
N LEU A 252 13.39 21.61 1.12
CA LEU A 252 13.99 22.06 -0.13
C LEU A 252 13.86 23.57 -0.37
N HIS A 253 12.93 24.23 0.34
CA HIS A 253 12.82 25.68 0.32
C HIS A 253 14.02 26.36 1.00
N PHE A 254 14.60 25.73 2.02
CA PHE A 254 15.70 26.30 2.82
C PHE A 254 17.04 25.60 2.64
N TRP A 255 17.05 24.41 2.05
CA TRP A 255 18.21 23.57 1.91
C TRP A 255 18.30 22.98 0.50
N LYS A 256 19.52 22.92 -0.05
CA LYS A 256 19.81 22.28 -1.34
C LYS A 256 20.85 21.17 -1.15
N PRO A 257 20.72 20.05 -1.89
CA PRO A 257 21.67 18.95 -1.80
C PRO A 257 23.05 19.35 -2.31
N ALA A 258 24.08 18.84 -1.64
CA ALA A 258 25.45 18.98 -2.11
C ALA A 258 25.67 18.06 -3.32
N GLY A 259 26.27 18.60 -4.40
CA GLY A 259 26.55 17.83 -5.61
C GLY A 259 25.30 17.50 -6.43
N GLU A 260 24.42 18.49 -6.63
CA GLU A 260 23.23 18.38 -7.49
C GLU A 260 23.58 17.68 -8.80
N ARG A 261 22.87 16.58 -9.06
CA ARG A 261 22.91 15.94 -10.37
C ARG A 261 21.74 16.44 -11.19
N GLU A 262 22.10 17.28 -12.15
CA GLU A 262 21.16 17.94 -13.04
C GLU A 262 20.28 16.90 -13.75
N SER A 263 18.98 17.03 -13.52
CA SER A 263 17.95 16.23 -14.14
C SER A 263 17.48 16.92 -15.41
N THR A 264 17.46 16.22 -16.55
CA THR A 264 17.01 16.77 -17.86
C THR A 264 15.47 16.78 -17.99
N VAL A 265 14.76 17.04 -16.89
CA VAL A 265 13.30 16.94 -16.86
C VAL A 265 12.67 18.07 -17.68
N PRO A 266 11.61 17.80 -18.47
CA PRO A 266 10.92 18.81 -19.27
C PRO A 266 10.36 19.97 -18.43
N ALA A 267 10.07 21.09 -19.08
CA ALA A 267 9.47 22.27 -18.44
C ALA A 267 8.19 21.92 -17.65
N PRO A 268 7.90 22.62 -16.54
CA PRO A 268 6.71 22.38 -15.73
C PRO A 268 5.42 22.47 -16.55
N ASP A 269 4.48 21.55 -16.32
CA ASP A 269 3.16 21.60 -16.92
C ASP A 269 2.32 22.78 -16.38
N SER A 270 1.26 23.16 -17.10
CA SER A 270 0.40 24.27 -16.68
C SER A 270 -0.31 23.95 -15.35
N ARG A 271 -0.58 24.98 -14.54
CA ARG A 271 -1.34 24.81 -13.27
C ARG A 271 -2.67 24.08 -13.47
N ARG A 272 -3.33 24.30 -14.61
CA ARG A 272 -4.58 23.64 -14.96
C ARG A 272 -4.38 22.13 -15.15
N ASP A 273 -3.34 21.74 -15.88
CA ASP A 273 -3.05 20.33 -16.14
C ASP A 273 -2.65 19.60 -14.85
N VAL A 274 -1.89 20.26 -13.97
CA VAL A 274 -1.55 19.73 -12.65
C VAL A 274 -2.82 19.50 -11.83
N VAL A 275 -3.70 20.51 -11.70
CA VAL A 275 -4.95 20.37 -10.94
C VAL A 275 -5.83 19.24 -11.52
N LEU A 276 -5.98 19.18 -12.84
CA LEU A 276 -6.75 18.13 -13.50
C LEU A 276 -6.14 16.74 -13.29
N ALA A 277 -4.81 16.63 -13.26
CA ALA A 277 -4.13 15.36 -13.04
C ALA A 277 -4.30 14.84 -11.60
N PHE A 278 -4.30 15.72 -10.60
CA PHE A 278 -4.53 15.35 -9.20
C PHE A 278 -6.03 15.22 -8.85
N ALA A 279 -6.95 15.75 -9.66
CA ALA A 279 -8.38 15.77 -9.38
C ALA A 279 -8.99 14.38 -9.11
N PRO A 280 -8.73 13.29 -9.86
CA PRO A 280 -9.29 11.98 -9.57
C PRO A 280 -8.91 11.46 -8.17
N TYR A 281 -7.67 11.71 -7.74
CA TYR A 281 -7.21 11.33 -6.41
C TYR A 281 -7.85 12.20 -5.33
N ALA A 282 -7.92 13.51 -5.55
CA ALA A 282 -8.58 14.43 -4.62
C ALA A 282 -10.08 14.12 -4.47
N ILE A 283 -10.77 13.79 -5.57
CA ILE A 283 -12.17 13.38 -5.57
C ILE A 283 -12.32 12.06 -4.79
N LEU A 284 -11.47 11.06 -5.04
CA LEU A 284 -11.55 9.79 -4.35
C LEU A 284 -11.29 9.95 -2.84
N VAL A 285 -10.28 10.75 -2.46
CA VAL A 285 -10.00 11.10 -1.06
C VAL A 285 -11.18 11.83 -0.43
N GLY A 286 -11.74 12.83 -1.13
CA GLY A 286 -12.89 13.59 -0.65
C GLY A 286 -14.14 12.72 -0.48
N LEU A 287 -14.43 11.86 -1.46
CA LEU A 287 -15.52 10.90 -1.41
C LEU A 287 -15.34 9.94 -0.24
N PHE A 288 -14.13 9.40 -0.07
CA PHE A 288 -13.83 8.49 1.04
C PHE A 288 -13.96 9.18 2.40
N ALA A 289 -13.48 10.42 2.52
CA ALA A 289 -13.65 11.23 3.73
C ALA A 289 -15.13 11.51 4.02
N VAL A 290 -15.93 11.87 3.01
CA VAL A 290 -17.38 12.07 3.17
C VAL A 290 -18.06 10.78 3.62
N VAL A 291 -17.78 9.66 2.96
CA VAL A 291 -18.33 8.35 3.31
C VAL A 291 -17.97 7.96 4.74
N THR A 292 -16.73 8.22 5.16
CA THR A 292 -16.23 7.83 6.48
C THR A 292 -16.73 8.75 7.60
N PHE A 293 -16.71 10.08 7.41
CA PHE A 293 -16.97 11.06 8.47
C PHE A 293 -18.40 11.61 8.47
N VAL A 294 -19.06 11.71 7.31
CA VAL A 294 -20.41 12.29 7.18
C VAL A 294 -21.51 11.23 7.35
N GLY A 295 -21.14 9.95 7.46
CA GLY A 295 -22.06 8.86 7.79
C GLY A 295 -23.01 8.32 6.71
N PRO A 296 -22.97 8.67 5.40
CA PRO A 296 -23.83 8.00 4.43
C PRO A 296 -23.46 6.51 4.29
N ALA A 297 -22.28 6.08 4.77
CA ALA A 297 -21.92 4.68 4.90
C ALA A 297 -22.90 3.88 5.77
N LYS A 298 -23.42 4.45 6.87
CA LYS A 298 -24.42 3.76 7.71
C LYS A 298 -25.72 3.56 6.92
N TRP A 299 -26.22 4.62 6.30
CA TRP A 299 -27.44 4.56 5.47
C TRP A 299 -27.30 3.59 4.27
N LEU A 300 -26.18 3.63 3.54
CA LEU A 300 -25.89 2.70 2.44
C LEU A 300 -25.65 1.26 2.93
N ALA A 301 -25.00 1.05 4.08
CA ALA A 301 -24.79 -0.27 4.64
C ALA A 301 -26.10 -0.90 5.13
N ASP A 302 -27.00 -0.10 5.69
CA ASP A 302 -28.28 -0.54 6.21
C ASP A 302 -29.32 -0.76 5.09
N GLU A 303 -29.33 0.05 4.02
CA GLU A 303 -30.29 -0.07 2.91
C GLU A 303 -29.79 -0.84 1.68
N ALA A 304 -28.48 -0.84 1.38
CA ALA A 304 -27.90 -1.44 0.17
C ALA A 304 -26.92 -2.60 0.45
N GLY A 305 -26.67 -2.93 1.72
CA GLY A 305 -25.74 -4.00 2.11
C GLY A 305 -26.32 -5.41 1.90
N LEU A 306 -25.82 -6.14 0.91
CA LEU A 306 -26.05 -7.58 0.80
C LEU A 306 -25.09 -8.33 1.74
N SER A 307 -25.65 -8.97 2.78
CA SER A 307 -24.91 -9.89 3.65
C SER A 307 -25.58 -11.25 3.68
N PHE A 308 -24.79 -12.31 3.55
CA PHE A 308 -25.29 -13.68 3.65
C PHE A 308 -24.38 -14.50 4.57
N ARG A 309 -24.90 -15.55 5.20
CA ARG A 309 -24.07 -16.46 5.99
C ARG A 309 -23.44 -17.47 5.05
N TRP A 310 -22.12 -17.64 5.13
CA TRP A 310 -21.47 -18.69 4.36
C TRP A 310 -21.84 -20.06 4.93
N PRO A 311 -22.30 -21.01 4.10
CA PRO A 311 -22.71 -22.32 4.58
C PRO A 311 -21.57 -23.04 5.31
N GLY A 312 -21.83 -23.61 6.48
CA GLY A 312 -20.84 -24.46 7.18
C GLY A 312 -19.73 -23.73 7.94
N CYS A 313 -19.77 -22.39 8.07
CA CYS A 313 -18.86 -21.61 8.92
C CYS A 313 -19.65 -20.92 10.06
N PRO A 314 -19.37 -21.21 11.36
CA PRO A 314 -20.00 -20.54 12.48
C PRO A 314 -19.29 -19.21 12.78
N ASN A 315 -19.89 -18.08 12.33
CA ASN A 315 -19.58 -16.65 12.57
C ASN A 315 -18.48 -15.95 11.73
N PRO A 316 -18.62 -14.62 11.45
CA PRO A 316 -19.85 -13.83 11.19
C PRO A 316 -20.22 -13.91 9.68
N PRO A 317 -21.37 -13.35 9.24
CA PRO A 317 -21.81 -13.43 7.83
C PRO A 317 -20.76 -12.90 6.83
N VAL A 318 -20.66 -13.60 5.68
CA VAL A 318 -19.92 -13.17 4.50
C VAL A 318 -20.76 -12.10 3.80
N GLY A 319 -20.40 -10.85 4.05
CA GLY A 319 -21.15 -9.71 3.57
C GLY A 319 -20.43 -8.41 3.78
N TRP A 320 -20.87 -7.40 3.03
CA TRP A 320 -20.36 -6.04 3.10
C TRP A 320 -20.99 -5.29 4.27
N ARG A 321 -20.76 -5.75 5.50
CA ARG A 321 -21.03 -4.92 6.68
C ARG A 321 -19.80 -4.07 6.93
N PHE A 322 -19.92 -2.77 6.67
CA PHE A 322 -19.00 -1.79 7.22
C PHE A 322 -19.16 -1.84 8.74
N SER A 323 -18.15 -2.36 9.43
CA SER A 323 -18.13 -2.45 10.90
C SER A 323 -18.28 -1.05 11.47
N THR A 324 -19.41 -0.78 12.12
CA THR A 324 -19.61 0.44 12.90
C THR A 324 -19.02 0.21 14.28
N SER A 325 -17.89 0.84 14.59
CA SER A 325 -17.43 1.02 15.97
C SER A 325 -18.36 2.01 16.68
N SER A 326 -19.53 1.55 17.12
CA SER A 326 -20.38 2.27 18.08
C SER A 326 -21.45 1.34 18.64
N GLY A 327 -21.21 0.79 19.83
CA GLY A 327 -22.19 0.06 20.65
C GLY A 327 -22.08 -1.46 20.57
#